data_AF-A0A078ASX8-F1
#
_entry.id   AF-A0A078ASX8-F1
#
_cell.length_a   1.000
_cell.length_b   1.000
_cell.length_c   1.000
_cell.angle_alpha   90.00
_cell.angle_beta   90.00
_cell.angle_gamma   90.00
#
_symmetry.space_group_name_H-M   'P 1'
#
loop_
_entity.id
_entity.type
_entity.pdbx_description
1 polymer ?
#
loop_
_entity_poly.entity_id
_entity_poly.type
_entity_poly.pdbx_seq_one_letter_code
_entity_poly.pdbx_strand_id
1 'polypeptide(L)'
;MPSTDFIMIEKPNNDEKLPIFEAPLAKCNHDDKTVDDDILIGFKSGKRSAILKLQESNNFFRLKGCGNMNLGFNKQQMAFPEEWQEIRGVQFSNTAFREIYFSEKINNLLNQKGFVLGNTPYGLWKYSEDIDNLTNDCPKLDKYCGIYKTFGDKRLATHLFQGIEIILKSLINIGIQQGDISIDHLDKLKNLFNQSRINTQNNSISKTSTLTKFKDPSISNPKIQEDLSEYCQHSESVKQTLKERLQNFSSILGFLEAVILMFKRAGYETGQVKRTLDENLISWGYYIDHNPFQPHCNAHPNNFLVLDLLADYNNEYHNLLAPVDFDMTYEFKQFISNVQDDPAQYGKQDRELFDSWSGSEKYELEKALGGEENMANFVYGIQEEENQAEEQKEDDLSQQIFKTLNVCLRDVSVLNYRESYDKINHQDWIEDKYSYQTRIQDINQIIQLALLLTDNKDT
;
A
#
# COMPACT_ATOMS: atom_id res chain seq x y z
N MET A 1 -1.76 -7.98 -9.72
CA MET A 1 -2.21 -9.36 -9.45
C MET A 1 -3.00 -9.34 -8.16
N PRO A 2 -4.23 -9.87 -8.12
CA PRO A 2 -4.92 -10.13 -6.86
C PRO A 2 -4.17 -11.22 -6.09
N SER A 3 -4.22 -11.14 -4.77
CA SER A 3 -3.55 -12.08 -3.87
C SER A 3 -4.19 -13.48 -4.00
N THR A 4 -3.43 -14.55 -3.79
CA THR A 4 -3.72 -15.97 -4.13
C THR A 4 -4.69 -16.75 -3.23
N ASP A 5 -5.23 -16.16 -2.16
CA ASP A 5 -6.20 -16.82 -1.29
C ASP A 5 -7.59 -16.80 -1.91
N PHE A 6 -8.11 -17.95 -2.30
CA PHE A 6 -9.44 -18.03 -2.90
C PHE A 6 -10.54 -18.17 -1.83
N ILE A 7 -11.59 -17.35 -1.92
CA ILE A 7 -12.81 -17.48 -1.10
C ILE A 7 -13.83 -18.29 -1.90
N MET A 8 -14.40 -19.35 -1.32
CA MET A 8 -15.62 -20.01 -1.80
C MET A 8 -16.85 -19.49 -1.04
N ILE A 9 -17.94 -19.16 -1.74
CA ILE A 9 -19.18 -18.64 -1.13
C ILE A 9 -20.34 -19.54 -1.57
N GLU A 10 -20.96 -20.32 -0.66
CA GLU A 10 -22.17 -21.11 -0.96
C GLU A 10 -23.36 -20.19 -1.34
N LYS A 11 -24.02 -20.43 -2.48
CA LYS A 11 -25.33 -19.80 -2.77
C LYS A 11 -26.48 -20.59 -2.13
N PRO A 12 -27.52 -19.91 -1.62
CA PRO A 12 -28.84 -20.50 -1.46
C PRO A 12 -29.65 -20.43 -2.78
N ASN A 13 -30.62 -21.34 -2.90
CA ASN A 13 -31.31 -21.76 -4.12
C ASN A 13 -32.38 -20.76 -4.65
N ASN A 14 -32.28 -20.41 -5.95
CA ASN A 14 -33.20 -19.80 -6.94
C ASN A 14 -33.93 -18.42 -6.78
N ASP A 15 -33.81 -17.70 -7.92
CA ASP A 15 -34.62 -16.70 -8.63
C ASP A 15 -34.74 -15.22 -8.13
N GLU A 16 -33.94 -14.35 -8.78
CA GLU A 16 -33.98 -12.87 -8.88
C GLU A 16 -33.58 -12.00 -7.68
N LYS A 17 -32.49 -12.37 -7.00
CA LYS A 17 -31.59 -11.45 -6.27
C LYS A 17 -30.15 -11.84 -6.55
N LEU A 18 -29.18 -10.95 -6.37
CA LEU A 18 -27.77 -11.36 -6.23
C LEU A 18 -27.66 -12.05 -4.85
N PRO A 19 -27.69 -13.40 -4.74
CA PRO A 19 -27.82 -14.11 -3.45
C PRO A 19 -26.56 -13.96 -2.58
N ILE A 20 -25.49 -13.43 -3.20
CA ILE A 20 -24.13 -13.32 -2.70
C ILE A 20 -24.00 -12.43 -1.46
N PHE A 21 -25.04 -11.65 -1.15
CA PHE A 21 -25.07 -10.73 -0.02
C PHE A 21 -26.15 -11.05 1.01
N GLU A 22 -26.87 -12.17 0.89
CA GLU A 22 -27.85 -12.58 1.90
C GLU A 22 -27.17 -12.99 3.22
N ALA A 23 -25.90 -13.44 3.14
CA ALA A 23 -25.07 -13.81 4.28
C ALA A 23 -23.67 -13.16 4.20
N PRO A 24 -22.95 -13.00 5.34
CA PRO A 24 -21.54 -12.64 5.31
C PRO A 24 -20.72 -13.73 4.60
N LEU A 25 -19.56 -13.35 4.06
CA LEU A 25 -18.68 -14.28 3.39
C LEU A 25 -17.85 -15.07 4.40
N ALA A 26 -17.95 -16.40 4.33
CA ALA A 26 -17.01 -17.32 4.95
C ALA A 26 -15.77 -17.44 4.05
N LYS A 27 -14.60 -17.11 4.58
CA LYS A 27 -13.32 -17.26 3.86
C LYS A 27 -12.75 -18.64 4.14
N CYS A 28 -12.69 -19.48 3.12
CA CYS A 28 -12.10 -20.83 3.18
C CYS A 28 -10.82 -20.89 2.31
N ASN A 29 -10.15 -22.05 2.30
CA ASN A 29 -8.99 -22.25 1.43
C ASN A 29 -9.42 -22.83 0.09
N HIS A 30 -8.66 -22.55 -0.97
CA HIS A 30 -8.93 -23.07 -2.32
C HIS A 30 -8.86 -24.61 -2.41
N ASP A 31 -8.05 -25.23 -1.56
CA ASP A 31 -7.81 -26.68 -1.59
C ASP A 31 -8.97 -27.51 -1.01
N ASP A 32 -10.02 -26.86 -0.49
CA ASP A 32 -11.25 -27.53 -0.07
C ASP A 32 -12.03 -27.99 -1.33
N LYS A 33 -11.77 -29.24 -1.74
CA LYS A 33 -12.11 -29.85 -3.05
C LYS A 33 -13.59 -30.02 -3.41
N THR A 34 -14.52 -29.38 -2.70
CA THR A 34 -15.95 -29.45 -3.00
C THR A 34 -16.41 -28.11 -3.56
N VAL A 35 -15.94 -27.77 -4.77
CA VAL A 35 -16.44 -26.60 -5.49
C VAL A 35 -17.72 -27.01 -6.19
N ASP A 36 -18.85 -26.82 -5.53
CA ASP A 36 -20.16 -26.85 -6.17
C ASP A 36 -20.28 -25.69 -7.17
N ASP A 37 -21.12 -25.81 -8.20
CA ASP A 37 -21.32 -24.76 -9.23
C ASP A 37 -21.88 -23.45 -8.66
N ASP A 38 -22.30 -23.49 -7.39
CA ASP A 38 -22.85 -22.40 -6.62
C ASP A 38 -21.83 -21.65 -5.77
N ILE A 39 -20.54 -21.89 -5.99
CA ILE A 39 -19.47 -21.21 -5.27
C ILE A 39 -18.93 -20.00 -6.05
N LEU A 40 -19.04 -18.80 -5.46
CA LEU A 40 -18.28 -17.66 -5.96
C LEU A 40 -16.81 -17.82 -5.61
N ILE A 41 -15.94 -17.56 -6.58
CA ILE A 41 -14.49 -17.52 -6.39
C ILE A 41 -14.07 -16.06 -6.25
N GLY A 42 -13.59 -15.71 -5.06
CA GLY A 42 -13.02 -14.40 -4.74
C GLY A 42 -11.58 -14.50 -4.23
N PHE A 43 -10.97 -13.36 -3.90
CA PHE A 43 -9.67 -13.27 -3.28
C PHE A 43 -9.81 -12.68 -1.88
N LYS A 44 -9.15 -13.27 -0.88
CA LYS A 44 -9.10 -12.69 0.47
C LYS A 44 -8.30 -11.40 0.45
N SER A 45 -8.86 -10.33 1.02
CA SER A 45 -8.17 -9.06 1.15
C SER A 45 -8.13 -8.65 2.61
N GLY A 46 -7.09 -9.09 3.31
CA GLY A 46 -7.05 -9.05 4.76
C GLY A 46 -8.17 -9.88 5.41
N LYS A 47 -8.43 -9.67 6.70
CA LYS A 47 -9.36 -10.51 7.47
C LYS A 47 -10.85 -10.25 7.17
N ARG A 48 -11.18 -9.00 6.83
CA ARG A 48 -12.55 -8.44 6.84
C ARG A 48 -13.04 -7.93 5.48
N SER A 49 -12.24 -8.14 4.43
CA SER A 49 -12.56 -7.72 3.08
C SER A 49 -12.29 -8.85 2.10
N ALA A 50 -12.87 -8.74 0.91
CA ALA A 50 -12.72 -9.69 -0.19
C ALA A 50 -12.63 -8.93 -1.52
N ILE A 51 -12.09 -9.56 -2.55
CA ILE A 51 -12.13 -9.06 -3.93
C ILE A 51 -12.79 -10.11 -4.80
N LEU A 52 -13.89 -9.78 -5.46
CA LEU A 52 -14.56 -10.65 -6.41
C LEU A 52 -14.18 -10.26 -7.83
N LYS A 53 -13.98 -11.26 -8.71
CA LYS A 53 -13.84 -11.05 -10.15
C LYS A 53 -15.13 -11.46 -10.85
N LEU A 54 -15.84 -10.51 -11.45
CA LEU A 54 -17.03 -10.85 -12.25
C LEU A 54 -16.58 -11.34 -13.63
N GLN A 55 -16.87 -12.61 -13.95
CA GLN A 55 -16.42 -13.26 -15.19
C GLN A 55 -16.83 -12.49 -16.45
N GLU A 56 -18.04 -11.95 -16.47
CA GLU A 56 -18.61 -11.26 -17.64
C GLU A 56 -17.91 -9.92 -17.97
N SER A 57 -17.40 -9.22 -16.96
CA SER A 57 -16.95 -7.83 -17.14
C SER A 57 -15.44 -7.64 -16.96
N ASN A 58 -14.71 -8.70 -16.58
CA ASN A 58 -13.29 -8.68 -16.19
C ASN A 58 -12.95 -7.60 -15.14
N ASN A 59 -13.96 -7.05 -14.46
CA ASN A 59 -13.79 -6.06 -13.40
C ASN A 59 -13.62 -6.78 -12.06
N PHE A 60 -12.81 -6.15 -11.20
CA PHE A 60 -12.63 -6.56 -9.82
C PHE A 60 -13.44 -5.66 -8.89
N PHE A 61 -14.10 -6.27 -7.91
CA PHE A 61 -14.90 -5.58 -6.91
C PHE A 61 -14.40 -5.92 -5.52
N ARG A 62 -13.99 -4.90 -4.77
CA ARG A 62 -13.67 -5.02 -3.36
C ARG A 62 -14.93 -4.91 -2.53
N LEU A 63 -15.08 -5.85 -1.59
CA LEU A 63 -16.10 -5.87 -0.57
C LEU A 63 -15.45 -5.55 0.77
N LYS A 64 -15.97 -4.58 1.50
CA LYS A 64 -15.53 -4.22 2.86
C LYS A 64 -16.67 -4.44 3.85
N GLY A 65 -16.40 -5.08 4.98
CA GLY A 65 -17.45 -5.44 5.95
C GLY A 65 -18.26 -6.66 5.53
N CYS A 66 -17.61 -7.59 4.83
CA CYS A 66 -18.25 -8.77 4.25
C CYS A 66 -18.04 -10.05 5.08
N GLY A 67 -17.91 -9.94 6.40
CA GLY A 67 -17.62 -11.04 7.32
C GLY A 67 -16.16 -11.10 7.78
N ASN A 68 -15.93 -11.76 8.90
CA ASN A 68 -14.62 -11.93 9.54
C ASN A 68 -14.11 -13.37 9.38
N MET A 69 -13.16 -13.58 8.46
CA MET A 69 -12.66 -14.93 8.13
C MET A 69 -13.81 -15.92 7.88
N ASN A 70 -13.86 -17.05 8.59
CA ASN A 70 -14.92 -18.06 8.55
C ASN A 70 -15.96 -17.92 9.67
N LEU A 71 -15.96 -16.82 10.42
CA LEU A 71 -16.81 -16.65 11.61
C LEU A 71 -18.13 -15.92 11.30
N GLY A 72 -18.16 -15.03 10.31
CA GLY A 72 -19.28 -14.11 10.07
C GLY A 72 -19.13 -12.78 10.82
N PHE A 73 -20.16 -12.37 11.55
CA PHE A 73 -20.20 -11.13 12.37
C PHE A 73 -20.15 -11.47 13.86
N ASN A 74 -18.93 -11.62 14.37
CA ASN A 74 -18.69 -12.03 15.75
C ASN A 74 -18.21 -10.86 16.64
N LYS A 75 -18.50 -10.94 17.94
CA LYS A 75 -17.93 -10.09 18.97
C LYS A 75 -16.48 -10.50 19.24
N GLN A 76 -15.64 -9.51 19.54
CA GLN A 76 -14.30 -9.70 20.05
C GLN A 76 -14.04 -8.71 21.17
N GLN A 77 -13.15 -9.07 22.09
CA GLN A 77 -12.68 -8.15 23.10
C GLN A 77 -11.87 -7.03 22.43
N MET A 78 -12.10 -5.80 22.86
CA MET A 78 -11.31 -4.65 22.43
C MET A 78 -9.94 -4.69 23.09
N ALA A 79 -8.93 -4.09 22.43
CA ALA A 79 -7.60 -3.94 23.03
C ALA A 79 -7.61 -2.93 24.18
N PHE A 80 -8.53 -1.96 24.13
CA PHE A 80 -8.76 -0.98 25.17
C PHE A 80 -10.22 -0.50 25.08
N PRO A 81 -10.86 -0.09 26.18
CA PRO A 81 -10.61 -0.71 27.47
C PRO A 81 -10.90 -2.23 27.37
N GLU A 82 -10.10 -3.05 28.03
CA GLU A 82 -10.12 -4.51 27.85
C GLU A 82 -11.44 -5.15 28.28
N GLU A 83 -12.33 -4.46 28.99
CA GLU A 83 -13.66 -4.93 29.37
C GLU A 83 -14.74 -4.73 28.28
N TRP A 84 -14.44 -3.97 27.21
CA TRP A 84 -15.39 -3.71 26.13
C TRP A 84 -15.27 -4.70 24.96
N GLN A 85 -16.36 -4.83 24.22
CA GLN A 85 -16.44 -5.69 23.06
C GLN A 85 -16.82 -4.90 21.81
N GLU A 86 -16.29 -5.32 20.68
CA GLU A 86 -16.62 -4.79 19.36
C GLU A 86 -17.07 -5.89 18.42
N ILE A 87 -17.85 -5.52 17.38
CA ILE A 87 -18.31 -6.45 16.36
C ILE A 87 -17.35 -6.37 15.18
N ARG A 88 -16.83 -7.53 14.75
CA ARG A 88 -15.88 -7.61 13.64
C ARG A 88 -16.54 -8.10 12.36
N GLY A 89 -15.85 -7.86 11.25
CA GLY A 89 -16.27 -8.31 9.92
C GLY A 89 -17.36 -7.47 9.28
N VAL A 90 -17.79 -6.38 9.90
CA VAL A 90 -18.93 -5.55 9.46
C VAL A 90 -18.51 -4.10 9.21
N GLN A 91 -19.19 -3.40 8.32
CA GLN A 91 -19.25 -1.93 8.33
C GLN A 91 -20.58 -1.46 8.93
N PHE A 92 -20.53 -0.48 9.83
CA PHE A 92 -21.74 0.19 10.31
C PHE A 92 -22.20 1.25 9.30
N SER A 93 -23.47 1.66 9.40
CA SER A 93 -24.08 2.63 8.47
C SER A 93 -23.21 3.87 8.31
N ASN A 94 -22.87 4.54 9.40
CA ASN A 94 -22.08 5.75 9.41
C ASN A 94 -20.73 5.59 8.69
N THR A 95 -20.03 4.47 8.88
CA THR A 95 -18.74 4.19 8.25
C THR A 95 -18.91 3.87 6.76
N ALA A 96 -19.88 3.01 6.41
CA ALA A 96 -20.11 2.59 5.03
C ALA A 96 -20.56 3.76 4.14
N PHE A 97 -21.54 4.56 4.60
CA PHE A 97 -22.00 5.74 3.87
C PHE A 97 -20.91 6.81 3.76
N ARG A 98 -20.11 7.00 4.81
CA ARG A 98 -18.98 7.95 4.82
C ARG A 98 -17.93 7.55 3.79
N GLU A 99 -17.51 6.29 3.78
CA GLU A 99 -16.49 5.81 2.84
C GLU A 99 -16.95 5.98 1.38
N ILE A 100 -18.20 5.65 1.05
CA ILE A 100 -18.76 5.86 -0.30
C ILE A 100 -18.78 7.34 -0.67
N TYR A 101 -19.28 8.20 0.22
CA TYR A 101 -19.35 9.64 -0.03
C TYR A 101 -17.95 10.25 -0.23
N PHE A 102 -17.00 9.94 0.65
CA PHE A 102 -15.66 10.51 0.57
C PHE A 102 -14.85 9.94 -0.57
N SER A 103 -14.98 8.65 -0.87
CA SER A 103 -14.35 8.06 -2.04
C SER A 103 -14.83 8.75 -3.31
N GLU A 104 -16.15 8.96 -3.49
CA GLU A 104 -16.67 9.67 -4.68
C GLU A 104 -16.18 11.11 -4.74
N LYS A 105 -16.24 11.83 -3.60
CA LYS A 105 -15.78 13.21 -3.52
C LYS A 105 -14.29 13.35 -3.85
N ILE A 106 -13.45 12.50 -3.27
CA ILE A 106 -12.00 12.52 -3.47
C ILE A 106 -11.64 12.07 -4.88
N ASN A 107 -12.33 11.07 -5.43
CA ASN A 107 -12.18 10.67 -6.84
C ASN A 107 -12.37 11.88 -7.76
N ASN A 108 -13.44 12.67 -7.55
CA ASN A 108 -13.70 13.87 -8.35
C ASN A 108 -12.60 14.94 -8.22
N LEU A 109 -12.02 15.12 -7.03
CA LEU A 109 -10.91 16.07 -6.82
C LEU A 109 -9.60 15.59 -7.46
N LEU A 110 -9.30 14.29 -7.34
CA LEU A 110 -8.08 13.69 -7.85
C LEU A 110 -8.09 13.56 -9.38
N ASN A 111 -9.24 13.21 -9.97
CA ASN A 111 -9.38 13.12 -11.43
C ASN A 111 -9.09 14.47 -12.12
N GLN A 112 -9.48 15.60 -11.50
CA GLN A 112 -9.14 16.94 -12.01
C GLN A 112 -7.64 17.21 -12.07
N LYS A 113 -6.84 16.46 -11.30
CA LYS A 113 -5.38 16.55 -11.26
C LYS A 113 -4.69 15.37 -11.98
N GLY A 114 -5.44 14.53 -12.69
CA GLY A 114 -4.90 13.37 -13.39
C GLY A 114 -4.45 12.24 -12.46
N PHE A 115 -5.20 12.02 -11.37
CA PHE A 115 -5.01 10.90 -10.46
C PHE A 115 -6.28 10.06 -10.39
N VAL A 116 -6.11 8.75 -10.29
CA VAL A 116 -7.22 7.80 -10.14
C VAL A 116 -7.35 7.33 -8.69
N LEU A 117 -8.58 6.98 -8.27
CA LEU A 117 -8.85 6.38 -6.97
C LEU A 117 -8.71 4.86 -7.03
N GLY A 118 -8.11 4.24 -6.02
CA GLY A 118 -7.88 2.80 -6.02
C GLY A 118 -9.16 1.98 -5.86
N ASN A 119 -10.13 2.51 -5.11
CA ASN A 119 -11.44 1.94 -4.86
C ASN A 119 -12.52 2.96 -5.29
N THR A 120 -13.09 2.79 -6.48
CA THR A 120 -14.20 3.64 -6.94
C THR A 120 -15.51 3.12 -6.34
N PRO A 121 -16.34 3.98 -5.71
CA PRO A 121 -17.63 3.57 -5.17
C PRO A 121 -18.51 2.89 -6.21
N TYR A 122 -19.11 1.76 -5.84
CA TYR A 122 -20.09 1.08 -6.68
C TYR A 122 -21.45 1.00 -5.99
N GLY A 123 -21.46 0.71 -4.69
CA GLY A 123 -22.71 0.67 -3.93
C GLY A 123 -22.53 0.21 -2.49
N LEU A 124 -23.66 0.03 -1.83
CA LEU A 124 -23.77 -0.46 -0.47
C LEU A 124 -24.76 -1.62 -0.45
N TRP A 125 -24.48 -2.60 0.39
CA TRP A 125 -25.43 -3.64 0.73
C TRP A 125 -25.75 -3.60 2.22
N LYS A 126 -27.02 -3.76 2.59
CA LYS A 126 -27.46 -3.93 3.98
C LYS A 126 -27.86 -5.40 4.19
N TYR A 127 -27.20 -6.07 5.13
CA TYR A 127 -27.54 -7.45 5.48
C TYR A 127 -28.89 -7.54 6.22
N SER A 128 -29.57 -8.69 6.08
CA SER A 128 -30.75 -9.03 6.87
C SER A 128 -30.42 -9.27 8.34
N GLU A 129 -31.44 -9.23 9.20
CA GLU A 129 -31.30 -9.67 10.60
C GLU A 129 -31.14 -11.19 10.69
N ASP A 130 -31.83 -11.91 9.81
CA ASP A 130 -31.78 -13.37 9.68
C ASP A 130 -30.60 -13.75 8.78
N ILE A 131 -29.47 -14.08 9.42
CA ILE A 131 -28.27 -14.59 8.77
C ILE A 131 -28.11 -16.04 9.21
N ASP A 132 -28.22 -16.95 8.26
CA ASP A 132 -28.03 -18.38 8.50
C ASP A 132 -26.56 -18.79 8.34
N ASN A 133 -26.18 -19.92 8.94
CA ASN A 133 -24.90 -20.63 8.78
C ASN A 133 -23.62 -19.96 9.32
N LEU A 134 -23.65 -18.69 9.72
CA LEU A 134 -22.51 -18.00 10.33
C LEU A 134 -22.91 -17.23 11.59
N THR A 135 -21.90 -16.80 12.37
CA THR A 135 -22.13 -16.04 13.60
C THR A 135 -22.76 -14.68 13.28
N ASN A 136 -23.78 -14.32 14.05
CA ASN A 136 -24.40 -13.00 14.04
C ASN A 136 -24.72 -12.57 15.47
N ASP A 137 -23.69 -12.20 16.24
CA ASP A 137 -23.81 -11.98 17.70
C ASP A 137 -24.71 -10.80 18.09
N CYS A 138 -25.03 -9.92 17.14
CA CYS A 138 -25.89 -8.75 17.33
C CYS A 138 -26.87 -8.61 16.15
N PRO A 139 -27.89 -9.47 16.03
CA PRO A 139 -28.75 -9.53 14.84
C PRO A 139 -29.52 -8.22 14.59
N LYS A 140 -29.93 -7.54 15.66
CA LYS A 140 -30.69 -6.27 15.61
C LYS A 140 -29.89 -5.04 15.21
N LEU A 141 -28.56 -5.14 15.14
CA LEU A 141 -27.75 -4.03 14.65
C LEU A 141 -27.66 -4.12 13.14
N ASP A 142 -27.94 -3.00 12.47
CA ASP A 142 -27.78 -2.86 11.04
C ASP A 142 -26.30 -3.10 10.65
N LYS A 143 -26.10 -3.93 9.62
CA LYS A 143 -24.79 -4.31 9.10
C LYS A 143 -24.73 -4.00 7.63
N TYR A 144 -23.62 -3.43 7.19
CA TYR A 144 -23.42 -3.03 5.82
C TYR A 144 -22.14 -3.64 5.25
N CYS A 145 -22.16 -3.81 3.93
CA CYS A 145 -20.99 -4.09 3.10
C CYS A 145 -20.82 -2.98 2.08
N GLY A 146 -19.65 -2.35 2.07
CA GLY A 146 -19.24 -1.42 1.02
C GLY A 146 -18.74 -2.16 -0.21
N ILE A 147 -19.25 -1.79 -1.37
CA ILE A 147 -18.90 -2.38 -2.67
C ILE A 147 -18.17 -1.34 -3.50
N TYR A 148 -16.95 -1.66 -3.92
CA TYR A 148 -16.08 -0.77 -4.67
C TYR A 148 -15.53 -1.47 -5.90
N LYS A 149 -15.54 -0.82 -7.06
CA LYS A 149 -14.69 -1.25 -8.17
C LYS A 149 -13.23 -0.98 -7.78
N THR A 150 -12.36 -1.98 -7.87
CA THR A 150 -10.96 -1.86 -7.43
C THR A 150 -9.99 -2.19 -8.56
N PHE A 151 -8.83 -1.52 -8.56
CA PHE A 151 -7.72 -1.85 -9.46
C PHE A 151 -6.85 -3.01 -8.95
N GLY A 152 -6.93 -3.34 -7.65
CA GLY A 152 -6.16 -4.44 -7.07
C GLY A 152 -6.16 -4.44 -5.54
N ASP A 153 -5.18 -5.11 -4.94
CA ASP A 153 -4.96 -5.12 -3.48
C ASP A 153 -3.53 -4.85 -3.02
N LYS A 154 -2.56 -4.85 -3.94
CA LYS A 154 -1.16 -4.75 -3.59
C LYS A 154 -0.82 -3.32 -3.17
N ARG A 155 -0.12 -3.19 -2.05
CA ARG A 155 0.09 -1.92 -1.34
C ARG A 155 1.50 -1.40 -1.48
N LEU A 156 1.66 -0.08 -1.37
CA LEU A 156 2.96 0.56 -1.50
C LEU A 156 4.00 0.03 -0.49
N ALA A 157 3.70 0.04 0.81
CA ALA A 157 4.70 -0.35 1.80
C ALA A 157 4.85 -1.88 1.93
N THR A 158 3.77 -2.61 2.22
CA THR A 158 3.86 -4.06 2.47
C THR A 158 4.15 -4.93 1.25
N HIS A 159 3.95 -4.41 0.04
CA HIS A 159 4.18 -5.22 -1.16
C HIS A 159 5.28 -4.63 -2.04
N LEU A 160 5.13 -3.38 -2.49
CA LEU A 160 6.10 -2.82 -3.42
C LEU A 160 7.46 -2.54 -2.74
N PHE A 161 7.48 -1.77 -1.65
CA PHE A 161 8.73 -1.45 -0.98
C PHE A 161 9.39 -2.69 -0.39
N GLN A 162 8.64 -3.54 0.30
CA GLN A 162 9.18 -4.81 0.82
C GLN A 162 9.72 -5.72 -0.30
N GLY A 163 9.02 -5.83 -1.42
CA GLY A 163 9.49 -6.63 -2.55
C GLY A 163 10.76 -6.07 -3.19
N ILE A 164 10.89 -4.75 -3.27
CA ILE A 164 12.13 -4.10 -3.72
C ILE A 164 13.26 -4.36 -2.73
N GLU A 165 13.01 -4.30 -1.43
CA GLU A 165 14.02 -4.61 -0.41
C GLU A 165 14.55 -6.03 -0.55
N ILE A 166 13.69 -7.03 -0.78
CA ILE A 166 14.09 -8.41 -1.08
C ILE A 166 14.99 -8.46 -2.32
N ILE A 167 14.58 -7.82 -3.42
CA ILE A 167 15.37 -7.80 -4.67
C ILE A 167 16.75 -7.16 -4.45
N LEU A 168 16.80 -6.03 -3.74
CA LEU A 168 18.03 -5.29 -3.50
C LEU A 168 19.02 -6.10 -2.64
N LYS A 169 18.55 -6.79 -1.60
CA LYS A 169 19.42 -7.67 -0.79
C LYS A 169 20.12 -8.71 -1.67
N SER A 170 19.37 -9.43 -2.51
CA SER A 170 19.94 -10.44 -3.41
C SER A 170 20.90 -9.83 -4.43
N LEU A 171 20.54 -8.71 -5.06
CA LEU A 171 21.41 -8.04 -6.04
C LEU A 171 22.73 -7.56 -5.42
N ILE A 172 22.69 -7.03 -4.19
CA ILE A 172 23.88 -6.55 -3.49
C ILE A 172 24.82 -7.71 -3.15
N ASN A 173 24.30 -8.77 -2.54
CA ASN A 173 25.09 -9.93 -2.15
C ASN A 173 25.86 -10.50 -3.35
N ILE A 174 25.17 -10.59 -4.47
CA ILE A 174 25.74 -11.16 -5.69
C ILE A 174 26.73 -10.22 -6.36
N GLY A 175 26.42 -8.93 -6.40
CA GLY A 175 27.36 -7.93 -6.91
C GLY A 175 28.65 -7.89 -6.10
N ILE A 176 28.59 -8.11 -4.78
CA ILE A 176 29.79 -8.20 -3.93
C ILE A 176 30.58 -9.48 -4.25
N GLN A 177 29.91 -10.63 -4.34
CA GLN A 177 30.56 -11.91 -4.66
C GLN A 177 31.26 -11.89 -6.03
N GLN A 178 30.77 -11.10 -6.98
CA GLN A 178 31.37 -10.93 -8.30
C GLN A 178 32.44 -9.84 -8.35
N GLY A 179 32.61 -9.05 -7.28
CA GLY A 179 33.52 -7.92 -7.22
C GLY A 179 33.04 -6.69 -7.98
N ASP A 180 31.76 -6.64 -8.33
CA ASP A 180 31.12 -5.53 -9.04
C ASP A 180 30.65 -4.42 -8.09
N ILE A 181 30.24 -4.82 -6.89
CA ILE A 181 29.92 -3.92 -5.78
C ILE A 181 31.06 -4.00 -4.77
N SER A 182 31.47 -2.85 -4.25
CA SER A 182 32.64 -2.70 -3.37
C SER A 182 32.39 -1.57 -2.39
N ILE A 183 33.26 -1.44 -1.39
CA ILE A 183 33.19 -0.37 -0.38
C ILE A 183 33.21 1.03 -1.00
N ASP A 184 33.95 1.25 -2.10
CA ASP A 184 33.99 2.55 -2.78
C ASP A 184 32.61 2.98 -3.32
N HIS A 185 31.76 2.01 -3.64
CA HIS A 185 30.39 2.28 -4.07
C HIS A 185 29.52 2.78 -2.92
N LEU A 186 29.77 2.31 -1.70
CA LEU A 186 29.10 2.81 -0.49
C LEU A 186 29.37 4.29 -0.29
N ASP A 187 30.63 4.73 -0.44
CA ASP A 187 31.00 6.14 -0.27
C ASP A 187 30.40 7.03 -1.37
N LYS A 188 30.33 6.52 -2.61
CA LYS A 188 29.64 7.23 -3.71
C LYS A 188 28.15 7.38 -3.41
N LEU A 189 27.49 6.32 -2.93
CA LEU A 189 26.08 6.37 -2.53
C LEU A 189 25.90 7.40 -1.41
N LYS A 190 26.64 7.29 -0.31
CA LYS A 190 26.60 8.26 0.81
C LYS A 190 26.76 9.70 0.34
N ASN A 191 27.70 9.96 -0.58
CA ASN A 191 27.92 11.30 -1.13
C ASN A 191 26.76 11.80 -1.99
N LEU A 192 26.17 10.95 -2.84
CA LEU A 192 24.97 11.26 -3.63
C LEU A 192 23.81 11.71 -2.72
N PHE A 193 23.59 11.01 -1.61
CA PHE A 193 22.47 11.29 -0.71
C PHE A 193 22.76 12.44 0.27
N ASN A 194 23.99 12.58 0.77
CA ASN A 194 24.39 13.77 1.54
C ASN A 194 24.23 15.05 0.73
N GLN A 195 24.58 15.03 -0.57
CA GLN A 195 24.32 16.17 -1.45
C GLN A 195 22.83 16.46 -1.60
N SER A 196 21.96 15.44 -1.65
CA SER A 196 20.51 15.65 -1.70
C SER A 196 19.94 16.29 -0.42
N ARG A 197 20.46 15.92 0.76
CA ARG A 197 20.11 16.51 2.07
C ARG A 197 20.65 17.94 2.26
N ILE A 198 21.84 18.23 1.70
CA ILE A 198 22.46 19.57 1.77
C ILE A 198 21.83 20.53 0.75
N ASN A 199 21.51 20.06 -0.45
CA ASN A 199 20.90 20.89 -1.51
C ASN A 199 19.46 21.29 -1.19
N THR A 200 18.76 20.55 -0.33
CA THR A 200 17.45 20.96 0.20
C THR A 200 17.53 22.15 1.14
N GLN A 201 18.70 22.40 1.76
CA GLN A 201 18.93 23.61 2.56
C GLN A 201 19.43 24.79 1.71
N ASN A 202 19.99 24.51 0.53
CA ASN A 202 20.57 25.51 -0.37
C ASN A 202 19.96 25.36 -1.77
N ASN A 203 18.79 25.95 -2.01
CA ASN A 203 18.11 25.96 -3.31
C ASN A 203 19.04 26.48 -4.44
N SER A 204 19.64 25.56 -5.19
CA SER A 204 19.98 25.70 -6.61
C SER A 204 20.33 24.33 -7.20
N ILE A 205 19.54 23.92 -8.19
CA ILE A 205 19.61 22.64 -8.91
C ILE A 205 20.97 22.48 -9.61
N SER A 206 21.66 21.36 -9.41
CA SER A 206 22.75 20.94 -10.30
C SER A 206 23.03 19.43 -10.27
N LYS A 207 22.70 18.80 -11.41
CA LYS A 207 23.33 17.66 -12.09
C LYS A 207 23.49 16.34 -11.30
N THR A 208 22.43 15.53 -11.39
CA THR A 208 22.52 14.06 -11.48
C THR A 208 23.41 13.66 -12.66
N SER A 209 24.70 13.42 -12.43
CA SER A 209 25.59 12.80 -13.44
C SER A 209 26.68 11.89 -12.85
N THR A 210 26.52 11.38 -11.63
CA THR A 210 27.59 10.66 -10.92
C THR A 210 27.48 9.13 -10.93
N LEU A 211 26.47 8.56 -11.60
CA LEU A 211 26.29 7.09 -11.68
C LEU A 211 27.19 6.39 -12.71
N THR A 212 27.95 7.14 -13.53
CA THR A 212 28.71 6.59 -14.68
C THR A 212 29.99 5.81 -14.35
N LYS A 213 30.25 5.43 -13.10
CA LYS A 213 31.47 4.70 -12.69
C LYS A 213 31.20 3.43 -11.88
N PHE A 214 30.17 2.68 -12.26
CA PHE A 214 30.04 1.28 -11.87
C PHE A 214 30.54 0.42 -13.04
N LYS A 215 31.34 -0.63 -12.76
CA LYS A 215 31.49 -1.70 -13.75
C LYS A 215 30.13 -2.37 -13.82
N ASP A 216 29.58 -2.46 -15.03
CA ASP A 216 28.20 -2.86 -15.23
C ASP A 216 28.09 -4.40 -15.28
N PRO A 217 27.48 -5.04 -14.27
CA PRO A 217 27.31 -6.48 -14.27
C PRO A 217 26.03 -6.81 -15.01
N SER A 218 26.08 -7.84 -15.84
CA SER A 218 24.86 -8.39 -16.41
C SER A 218 23.99 -8.99 -15.30
N ILE A 219 22.71 -8.56 -15.21
CA ILE A 219 21.71 -9.15 -14.29
C ILE A 219 21.33 -10.58 -14.70
N SER A 220 21.75 -11.06 -15.88
CA SER A 220 21.49 -12.42 -16.36
C SER A 220 22.21 -13.54 -15.59
N ASN A 221 22.76 -13.27 -14.40
CA ASN A 221 23.53 -14.25 -13.63
C ASN A 221 22.62 -15.34 -13.01
N PRO A 222 22.90 -16.64 -13.22
CA PRO A 222 22.13 -17.74 -12.64
C PRO A 222 22.00 -17.69 -11.12
N LYS A 223 23.00 -17.14 -10.41
CA LYS A 223 22.99 -17.06 -8.95
C LYS A 223 21.95 -16.07 -8.40
N ILE A 224 21.64 -15.00 -9.15
CA ILE A 224 20.57 -14.04 -8.80
C ILE A 224 19.22 -14.75 -8.80
N GLN A 225 19.04 -15.66 -9.75
CA GLN A 225 17.81 -16.42 -9.89
C GLN A 225 17.70 -17.46 -8.77
N GLU A 226 18.81 -18.10 -8.39
CA GLU A 226 18.85 -19.09 -7.30
C GLU A 226 18.51 -18.44 -5.95
N ASP A 227 19.22 -17.37 -5.56
CA ASP A 227 19.01 -16.67 -4.28
C ASP A 227 17.57 -16.12 -4.18
N LEU A 228 17.06 -15.46 -5.24
CA LEU A 228 15.67 -14.97 -5.24
C LEU A 228 14.64 -16.11 -5.25
N SER A 229 15.01 -17.28 -5.77
CA SER A 229 14.12 -18.44 -5.74
C SER A 229 14.01 -19.08 -4.36
N GLU A 230 14.96 -18.83 -3.44
CA GLU A 230 14.85 -19.25 -2.04
C GLU A 230 13.80 -18.42 -1.30
N TYR A 231 13.71 -17.12 -1.60
CA TYR A 231 12.64 -16.25 -1.10
C TYR A 231 11.27 -16.62 -1.67
N CYS A 232 11.24 -17.25 -2.85
CA CYS A 232 10.02 -17.75 -3.46
C CYS A 232 9.71 -19.18 -2.99
N GLN A 233 8.83 -19.35 -2.01
CA GLN A 233 8.18 -20.66 -1.77
C GLN A 233 7.25 -21.10 -2.93
N HIS A 234 7.25 -20.36 -4.03
CA HIS A 234 6.29 -20.44 -5.13
C HIS A 234 6.60 -21.57 -6.12
N SER A 235 5.62 -21.83 -6.99
CA SER A 235 5.72 -22.81 -8.06
C SER A 235 6.87 -22.49 -9.04
N GLU A 236 7.34 -23.50 -9.76
CA GLU A 236 8.38 -23.36 -10.79
C GLU A 236 8.06 -22.24 -11.81
N SER A 237 6.77 -22.00 -12.07
CA SER A 237 6.31 -20.92 -12.96
C SER A 237 6.70 -19.51 -12.47
N VAL A 238 6.70 -19.28 -11.15
CA VAL A 238 7.09 -18.00 -10.55
C VAL A 238 8.60 -17.79 -10.67
N LYS A 239 9.39 -18.84 -10.40
CA LYS A 239 10.85 -18.82 -10.57
C LYS A 239 11.24 -18.52 -12.02
N GLN A 240 10.55 -19.13 -12.98
CA GLN A 240 10.76 -18.88 -14.41
C GLN A 240 10.38 -17.44 -14.80
N THR A 241 9.25 -16.93 -14.31
CA THR A 241 8.82 -15.54 -14.56
C THR A 241 9.83 -14.52 -14.00
N LEU A 242 10.33 -14.77 -12.79
CA LEU A 242 11.37 -13.97 -12.15
C LEU A 242 12.65 -13.94 -13.01
N LYS A 243 13.10 -15.12 -13.47
CA LYS A 243 14.26 -15.26 -14.35
C LYS A 243 14.12 -14.47 -15.65
N GLU A 244 12.99 -14.62 -16.33
CA GLU A 244 12.71 -13.91 -17.59
C GLU A 244 12.73 -12.40 -17.40
N ARG A 245 12.14 -11.90 -16.31
CA ARG A 245 12.10 -10.46 -16.02
C ARG A 245 13.48 -9.89 -15.68
N LEU A 246 14.27 -10.62 -14.90
CA LEU A 246 15.63 -10.18 -14.56
C LEU A 246 16.55 -10.10 -15.79
N GLN A 247 16.40 -11.02 -16.74
CA GLN A 247 17.17 -11.02 -17.98
C GLN A 247 16.90 -9.81 -18.88
N ASN A 248 15.77 -9.12 -18.72
CA ASN A 248 15.45 -7.93 -19.50
C ASN A 248 16.25 -6.69 -19.07
N PHE A 249 16.83 -6.70 -17.87
CA PHE A 249 17.69 -5.60 -17.43
C PHE A 249 19.12 -5.82 -17.94
N SER A 250 19.63 -4.82 -18.67
CA SER A 250 21.00 -4.86 -19.20
C SER A 250 22.09 -4.78 -18.12
N SER A 251 21.72 -4.37 -16.91
CA SER A 251 22.61 -3.65 -15.99
C SER A 251 22.06 -3.51 -14.57
N ILE A 252 22.86 -3.79 -13.54
CA ILE A 252 22.50 -3.46 -12.13
C ILE A 252 22.28 -1.96 -11.96
N LEU A 253 23.08 -1.14 -12.63
CA LEU A 253 22.94 0.31 -12.58
C LEU A 253 21.60 0.76 -13.17
N GLY A 254 21.23 0.20 -14.33
CA GLY A 254 19.93 0.40 -14.94
C GLY A 254 18.80 0.01 -13.97
N PHE A 255 18.88 -1.15 -13.33
CA PHE A 255 17.88 -1.54 -12.32
C PHE A 255 17.76 -0.52 -11.18
N LEU A 256 18.89 -0.12 -10.57
CA LEU A 256 18.90 0.85 -9.47
C LEU A 256 18.33 2.21 -9.86
N GLU A 257 18.64 2.70 -11.06
CA GLU A 257 18.06 3.93 -11.58
C GLU A 257 16.53 3.85 -11.69
N ALA A 258 15.97 2.70 -12.11
CA ALA A 258 14.53 2.51 -12.20
C ALA A 258 13.89 2.47 -10.81
N VAL A 259 14.53 1.80 -9.84
CA VAL A 259 14.09 1.81 -8.43
C VAL A 259 14.09 3.23 -7.86
N ILE A 260 15.14 4.02 -8.09
CA ILE A 260 15.19 5.42 -7.63
C ILE A 260 14.04 6.23 -8.23
N LEU A 261 13.77 6.08 -9.53
CA LEU A 261 12.64 6.73 -10.20
C LEU A 261 11.30 6.33 -9.58
N MET A 262 11.13 5.06 -9.21
CA MET A 262 9.92 4.59 -8.53
C MET A 262 9.73 5.24 -7.16
N PHE A 263 10.76 5.31 -6.32
CA PHE A 263 10.67 5.95 -5.01
C PHE A 263 10.40 7.45 -5.12
N LYS A 264 11.05 8.14 -6.08
CA LYS A 264 10.73 9.55 -6.41
C LYS A 264 9.26 9.72 -6.75
N ARG A 265 8.75 8.87 -7.65
CA ARG A 265 7.35 8.93 -8.10
C ARG A 265 6.38 8.62 -6.98
N ALA A 266 6.66 7.59 -6.17
CA ALA A 266 5.81 7.22 -5.03
C ALA A 266 5.69 8.37 -4.02
N GLY A 267 6.80 9.00 -3.66
CA GLY A 267 6.81 10.20 -2.82
C GLY A 267 5.99 11.34 -3.42
N TYR A 268 6.26 11.68 -4.68
CA TYR A 268 5.55 12.74 -5.39
C TYR A 268 4.02 12.53 -5.43
N GLU A 269 3.56 11.35 -5.84
CA GLU A 269 2.13 11.06 -5.95
C GLU A 269 1.44 11.08 -4.58
N THR A 270 2.11 10.55 -3.56
CA THR A 270 1.64 10.58 -2.16
C THR A 270 1.46 12.02 -1.67
N GLY A 271 2.43 12.90 -1.96
CA GLY A 271 2.37 14.31 -1.56
C GLY A 271 1.29 15.09 -2.29
N GLN A 272 1.11 14.84 -3.60
CA GLN A 272 0.01 15.43 -4.38
C GLN A 272 -1.37 15.02 -3.87
N VAL A 273 -1.55 13.75 -3.51
CA VAL A 273 -2.81 13.27 -2.91
C VAL A 273 -3.06 13.97 -1.59
N LYS A 274 -2.13 13.89 -0.63
CA LYS A 274 -2.30 14.48 0.71
C LYS A 274 -2.57 15.99 0.63
N ARG A 275 -1.79 16.71 -0.17
CA ARG A 275 -2.01 18.14 -0.44
C ARG A 275 -3.40 18.41 -1.01
N THR A 276 -3.89 17.60 -1.94
CA THR A 276 -5.22 17.81 -2.52
C THR A 276 -6.32 17.67 -1.48
N LEU A 277 -6.16 16.78 -0.50
CA LEU A 277 -7.09 16.70 0.64
C LEU A 277 -7.02 17.97 1.50
N ASP A 278 -5.81 18.41 1.88
CA ASP A 278 -5.62 19.57 2.76
C ASP A 278 -6.08 20.89 2.12
N GLU A 279 -5.82 21.09 0.82
CA GLU A 279 -6.31 22.25 0.05
C GLU A 279 -7.85 22.33 0.02
N ASN A 280 -8.52 21.19 0.21
CA ASN A 280 -9.98 21.07 0.24
C ASN A 280 -10.55 20.92 1.66
N LEU A 281 -9.72 21.12 2.70
CA LEU A 281 -10.09 20.97 4.11
C LEU A 281 -10.70 19.59 4.42
N ILE A 282 -10.08 18.55 3.86
CA ILE A 282 -10.43 17.15 4.06
C ILE A 282 -9.31 16.49 4.86
N SER A 283 -9.64 15.95 6.03
CA SER A 283 -8.76 15.08 6.82
C SER A 283 -8.95 13.65 6.34
N TRP A 284 -7.85 12.92 6.10
CA TRP A 284 -7.91 11.52 5.65
C TRP A 284 -8.45 10.61 6.77
N GLY A 285 -8.18 10.94 8.04
CA GLY A 285 -8.70 10.25 9.20
C GLY A 285 -7.70 10.18 10.35
N TYR A 286 -7.17 11.31 10.81
CA TYR A 286 -6.54 11.39 12.12
C TYR A 286 -7.58 11.66 13.21
N TYR A 287 -7.61 10.84 14.26
CA TYR A 287 -8.51 11.06 15.39
C TYR A 287 -8.04 10.27 16.61
N ILE A 288 -8.50 10.71 17.77
CA ILE A 288 -8.36 9.98 19.03
C ILE A 288 -9.72 9.36 19.33
N ASP A 289 -9.73 8.04 19.53
CA ASP A 289 -10.95 7.27 19.76
C ASP A 289 -11.10 6.94 21.25
N HIS A 290 -11.62 5.75 21.58
CA HIS A 290 -11.72 5.28 22.95
C HIS A 290 -10.34 5.00 23.60
N ASN A 291 -9.28 4.76 22.81
CA ASN A 291 -7.91 4.61 23.31
C ASN A 291 -7.12 5.92 23.15
N PRO A 292 -6.96 6.71 24.23
CA PRO A 292 -6.26 7.99 24.14
C PRO A 292 -4.75 7.85 23.90
N PHE A 293 -4.19 6.65 24.04
CA PHE A 293 -2.75 6.40 23.92
C PHE A 293 -2.34 5.97 22.51
N GLN A 294 -3.30 5.72 21.62
CA GLN A 294 -3.05 5.23 20.27
C GLN A 294 -3.90 6.04 19.28
N PRO A 295 -3.47 7.26 18.91
CA PRO A 295 -4.17 8.03 17.89
C PRO A 295 -4.21 7.22 16.60
N HIS A 296 -5.38 7.21 15.96
CA HIS A 296 -5.55 6.62 14.66
C HIS A 296 -5.07 7.61 13.60
N CYS A 297 -4.37 7.11 12.59
CA CYS A 297 -3.97 7.89 11.43
C CYS A 297 -4.16 7.04 10.17
N ASN A 298 -5.08 7.46 9.30
CA ASN A 298 -5.32 6.76 8.04
C ASN A 298 -4.39 7.21 6.91
N ALA A 299 -3.64 8.29 7.10
CA ALA A 299 -2.67 8.78 6.13
C ALA A 299 -1.38 7.94 6.22
N HIS A 300 -1.33 6.84 5.49
CA HIS A 300 -0.21 5.90 5.56
C HIS A 300 0.01 5.19 4.21
N PRO A 301 1.26 4.79 3.84
CA PRO A 301 1.58 4.20 2.54
C PRO A 301 0.76 2.95 2.14
N ASN A 302 0.31 2.11 3.08
CA ASN A 302 -0.58 0.98 2.75
C ASN A 302 -1.97 1.38 2.26
N ASN A 303 -2.36 2.64 2.45
CA ASN A 303 -3.59 3.19 1.87
C ASN A 303 -3.36 3.71 0.44
N PHE A 304 -2.26 3.29 -0.20
CA PHE A 304 -2.03 3.42 -1.62
C PHE A 304 -1.94 2.04 -2.28
N LEU A 305 -2.82 1.79 -3.24
CA LEU A 305 -2.71 0.66 -4.17
C LEU A 305 -1.61 0.94 -5.19
N VAL A 306 -0.84 -0.09 -5.52
CA VAL A 306 0.16 -0.06 -6.59
C VAL A 306 -0.50 -0.47 -7.89
N LEU A 307 -0.48 0.41 -8.88
CA LEU A 307 -1.09 0.20 -10.19
C LEU A 307 -0.13 -0.51 -11.15
N ASP A 308 -0.69 -1.30 -12.07
CA ASP A 308 0.05 -1.76 -13.25
C ASP A 308 0.11 -0.61 -14.26
N LEU A 309 1.32 -0.19 -14.59
CA LEU A 309 1.56 0.99 -15.42
C LEU A 309 1.25 0.75 -16.90
N LEU A 310 1.15 -0.52 -17.31
CA LEU A 310 0.97 -0.95 -18.69
C LEU A 310 -0.38 -1.63 -18.95
N ALA A 311 -1.07 -2.12 -17.92
CA ALA A 311 -2.27 -2.94 -18.09
C ALA A 311 -3.56 -2.15 -18.37
N ASP A 312 -3.57 -0.81 -18.28
CA ASP A 312 -4.83 -0.06 -18.23
C ASP A 312 -4.98 1.00 -19.33
N TYR A 313 -6.10 0.92 -20.06
CA TYR A 313 -6.56 1.96 -20.99
C TYR A 313 -7.10 3.20 -20.27
N ASN A 314 -7.34 3.12 -18.94
CA ASN A 314 -7.91 4.22 -18.14
C ASN A 314 -6.91 4.91 -17.21
N ASN A 315 -5.65 4.46 -17.15
CA ASN A 315 -4.59 5.15 -16.45
C ASN A 315 -3.81 6.05 -17.44
N GLU A 316 -4.51 7.00 -18.06
CA GLU A 316 -3.95 7.92 -19.07
C GLU A 316 -2.72 8.68 -18.53
N TYR A 317 -2.65 8.86 -17.21
CA TYR A 317 -1.58 9.59 -16.52
C TYR A 317 -0.44 8.70 -16.03
N HIS A 318 -0.53 7.38 -16.26
CA HIS A 318 0.40 6.36 -15.77
C HIS A 318 0.73 6.56 -14.28
N ASN A 319 -0.30 6.78 -13.45
CA ASN A 319 -0.16 6.84 -12.01
C ASN A 319 0.46 5.53 -11.50
N LEU A 320 1.42 5.63 -10.59
CA LEU A 320 2.01 4.50 -9.88
C LEU A 320 1.10 4.06 -8.73
N LEU A 321 0.46 5.02 -8.08
CA LEU A 321 -0.30 4.87 -6.86
C LEU A 321 -1.73 5.36 -7.05
N ALA A 322 -2.65 4.66 -6.38
CA ALA A 322 -4.04 5.10 -6.25
C ALA A 322 -4.46 5.04 -4.78
N PRO A 323 -4.86 6.16 -4.16
CA PRO A 323 -5.22 6.16 -2.75
C PRO A 323 -6.54 5.41 -2.53
N VAL A 324 -6.71 4.87 -1.33
CA VAL A 324 -7.89 4.12 -0.89
C VAL A 324 -8.17 4.39 0.58
N ASP A 325 -9.25 3.78 1.07
CA ASP A 325 -9.62 3.74 2.49
C ASP A 325 -9.96 5.14 3.00
N PHE A 326 -11.23 5.52 2.86
CA PHE A 326 -11.74 6.84 3.26
C PHE A 326 -12.89 6.72 4.25
N ASP A 327 -12.92 5.61 4.98
CA ASP A 327 -13.95 5.27 5.96
C ASP A 327 -13.88 6.14 7.22
N MET A 328 -12.68 6.65 7.54
CA MET A 328 -12.43 7.60 8.63
C MET A 328 -12.31 9.06 8.18
N THR A 329 -12.51 9.36 6.90
CA THR A 329 -12.33 10.70 6.33
C THR A 329 -13.44 11.66 6.75
N TYR A 330 -13.10 12.93 6.97
CA TYR A 330 -14.07 13.99 7.29
C TYR A 330 -13.63 15.36 6.78
N GLU A 331 -14.61 16.24 6.53
CA GLU A 331 -14.36 17.63 6.18
C GLU A 331 -14.26 18.50 7.44
N PHE A 332 -13.56 19.63 7.38
CA PHE A 332 -13.55 20.62 8.46
C PHE A 332 -14.96 21.02 8.91
N LYS A 333 -15.91 21.17 7.98
CA LYS A 333 -17.31 21.53 8.32
C LYS A 333 -18.03 20.47 9.17
N GLN A 334 -17.54 19.23 9.19
CA GLN A 334 -18.06 18.11 9.99
C GLN A 334 -17.21 17.85 11.23
N PHE A 335 -16.03 18.46 11.31
CA PHE A 335 -15.10 18.29 12.40
C PHE A 335 -15.61 18.96 13.67
N ILE A 336 -15.53 18.24 14.78
CA ILE A 336 -15.91 18.73 16.09
C ILE A 336 -14.81 18.34 17.07
N SER A 337 -14.32 19.30 17.85
CA SER A 337 -13.33 19.04 18.90
C SER A 337 -13.91 18.10 19.95
N ASN A 338 -13.22 17.00 20.19
CA ASN A 338 -13.52 16.01 21.23
C ASN A 338 -12.56 16.12 22.43
N VAL A 339 -11.66 17.11 22.45
CA VAL A 339 -10.69 17.33 23.53
C VAL A 339 -11.42 17.90 24.74
N GLN A 340 -11.57 17.08 25.78
CA GLN A 340 -12.36 17.42 26.98
C GLN A 340 -11.68 18.49 27.85
N ASP A 341 -10.36 18.62 27.74
CA ASP A 341 -9.54 19.52 28.57
C ASP A 341 -9.75 21.01 28.25
N ASP A 342 -10.41 21.33 27.13
CA ASP A 342 -10.96 22.66 26.85
C ASP A 342 -12.50 22.61 26.75
N PRO A 343 -13.22 22.74 27.89
CA PRO A 343 -14.68 22.74 27.90
C PRO A 343 -15.32 23.85 27.06
N ALA A 344 -14.58 24.91 26.73
CA ALA A 344 -15.10 25.99 25.89
C ALA A 344 -15.14 25.59 24.41
N GLN A 345 -14.27 24.68 23.97
CA GLN A 345 -14.17 24.19 22.60
C GLN A 345 -14.79 22.80 22.39
N TYR A 346 -14.98 22.02 23.45
CA TYR A 346 -15.61 20.71 23.36
C TYR A 346 -16.98 20.79 22.66
N GLY A 347 -17.18 19.93 21.66
CA GLY A 347 -18.44 19.89 20.90
C GLY A 347 -18.60 21.01 19.87
N LYS A 348 -17.58 21.85 19.64
CA LYS A 348 -17.57 22.91 18.63
C LYS A 348 -16.59 22.62 17.49
N GLN A 349 -16.78 23.30 16.37
CA GLN A 349 -15.79 23.33 15.30
C GLN A 349 -14.55 24.07 15.80
N ASP A 350 -13.40 23.41 15.71
CA ASP A 350 -12.11 23.96 16.12
C ASP A 350 -11.14 23.87 14.93
N ARG A 351 -10.77 25.04 14.40
CA ARG A 351 -9.91 25.12 13.22
C ARG A 351 -8.46 24.77 13.54
N GLU A 352 -7.97 25.22 14.69
CA GLU A 352 -6.58 25.00 15.07
C GLU A 352 -6.33 23.52 15.35
N LEU A 353 -7.27 22.86 16.02
CA LEU A 353 -7.19 21.41 16.25
C LEU A 353 -7.30 20.62 14.93
N PHE A 354 -8.20 21.00 14.02
CA PHE A 354 -8.31 20.38 12.70
C PHE A 354 -7.01 20.49 11.89
N ASP A 355 -6.41 21.69 11.85
CA ASP A 355 -5.15 21.93 11.14
C ASP A 355 -4.00 21.16 11.83
N SER A 356 -3.98 21.09 13.16
CA SER A 356 -3.02 20.28 13.91
C SER A 356 -3.13 18.80 13.58
N TRP A 357 -4.35 18.24 13.55
CA TRP A 357 -4.57 16.82 13.23
C TRP A 357 -4.23 16.52 11.77
N SER A 358 -4.58 17.41 10.84
CA SER A 358 -4.19 17.31 9.43
C SER A 358 -2.66 17.40 9.26
N GLY A 359 -1.98 18.18 10.11
CA GLY A 359 -0.53 18.23 10.22
C GLY A 359 0.08 16.92 10.74
N SER A 360 -0.55 16.29 11.74
CA SER A 360 -0.15 14.96 12.22
C SER A 360 -0.27 13.90 11.11
N GLU A 361 -1.31 13.93 10.30
CA GLU A 361 -1.41 13.04 9.11
C GLU A 361 -0.24 13.25 8.15
N LYS A 362 0.09 14.51 7.85
CA LYS A 362 1.22 14.85 6.96
C LYS A 362 2.52 14.25 7.51
N TYR A 363 2.75 14.40 8.81
CA TYR A 363 3.96 13.95 9.49
C TYR A 363 4.05 12.43 9.59
N GLU A 364 2.98 11.74 9.99
CA GLU A 364 2.97 10.28 10.09
C GLU A 364 3.12 9.60 8.72
N LEU A 365 2.50 10.14 7.68
CA LEU A 365 2.69 9.67 6.30
C LEU A 365 4.14 9.83 5.86
N GLU A 366 4.78 10.95 6.19
CA GLU A 366 6.19 11.21 5.89
C GLU A 366 7.12 10.23 6.60
N LYS A 367 6.91 10.01 7.90
CA LYS A 367 7.66 9.03 8.69
C LYS A 367 7.56 7.62 8.10
N ALA A 368 6.34 7.20 7.79
CA ALA A 368 6.08 5.88 7.21
C ALA A 368 6.73 5.72 5.81
N LEU A 369 6.72 6.77 4.98
CA LEU A 369 7.49 6.78 3.73
C LEU A 369 9.00 6.67 3.98
N GLY A 370 9.49 7.28 5.06
CA GLY A 370 10.86 7.17 5.57
C GLY A 370 11.24 5.79 6.11
N GLY A 371 10.27 4.88 6.27
CA GLY A 371 10.47 3.54 6.85
C GLY A 371 10.31 3.49 8.37
N GLU A 372 9.94 4.59 9.02
CA GLU A 372 9.59 4.64 10.43
C GLU A 372 8.09 4.42 10.60
N GLU A 373 7.69 3.16 10.78
CA GLU A 373 6.28 2.83 11.00
C GLU A 373 5.87 2.98 12.46
N ASN A 374 4.77 3.69 12.70
CA ASN A 374 4.17 3.82 14.02
C ASN A 374 2.92 2.94 14.21
N MET A 375 2.34 2.35 13.15
CA MET A 375 1.19 1.47 13.30
C MET A 375 1.59 0.10 13.84
N ALA A 376 1.16 -0.19 15.08
CA ALA A 376 1.36 -1.46 15.78
C ALA A 376 0.91 -2.71 15.01
N ASN A 377 0.09 -2.55 13.97
CA ASN A 377 -0.43 -3.64 13.16
C ASN A 377 0.46 -4.02 11.96
N PHE A 378 1.48 -3.21 11.64
CA PHE A 378 2.38 -3.48 10.52
C PHE A 378 3.80 -3.59 11.03
N VAL A 379 4.30 -4.82 11.10
CA VAL A 379 5.73 -5.07 11.29
C VAL A 379 6.36 -5.05 9.90
N TYR A 380 7.11 -3.98 9.60
CA TYR A 380 7.91 -3.90 8.38
C TYR A 380 9.33 -4.35 8.63
N GLY A 381 9.90 -4.98 7.61
CA GLY A 381 11.28 -5.42 7.64
C GLY A 381 11.46 -6.76 8.32
N ILE A 382 12.66 -7.30 8.14
CA ILE A 382 13.05 -8.60 8.67
C ILE A 382 13.53 -8.41 10.11
N GLN A 383 12.63 -7.98 11.01
CA GLN A 383 12.97 -7.76 12.43
C GLN A 383 13.47 -9.04 13.11
N GLU A 384 13.08 -10.22 12.61
CA GLU A 384 13.61 -11.50 13.09
C GLU A 384 15.09 -11.72 12.74
N GLU A 385 15.61 -11.12 11.66
CA GLU A 385 17.03 -11.22 11.29
C GLU A 385 17.92 -10.34 12.15
N GLU A 386 17.47 -9.16 12.60
CA GLU A 386 18.33 -8.27 13.38
C GLU A 386 18.71 -8.84 14.75
N ASN A 387 17.83 -9.64 15.35
CA ASN A 387 18.12 -10.34 16.61
C ASN A 387 19.02 -11.57 16.43
N GLN A 388 19.16 -12.10 15.21
CA GLN A 388 20.03 -13.24 14.90
C GLN A 388 21.37 -12.82 14.27
N ALA A 389 21.43 -11.65 13.65
CA ALA A 389 22.63 -11.13 12.97
C ALA A 389 23.75 -10.67 13.92
N GLU A 390 23.47 -10.44 15.22
CA GLU A 390 24.53 -10.12 16.20
C GLU A 390 25.57 -11.23 16.37
N GLU A 391 25.27 -12.48 15.94
CA GLU A 391 26.19 -13.61 16.09
C GLU A 391 27.05 -13.93 14.85
N GLN A 392 26.82 -13.32 13.67
CA GLN A 392 27.58 -13.61 12.44
C GLN A 392 28.32 -12.39 11.87
N LYS A 393 29.64 -12.33 12.10
CA LYS A 393 30.54 -11.25 11.64
C LYS A 393 30.81 -11.21 10.12
N GLU A 394 30.34 -12.19 9.35
CA GLU A 394 30.78 -12.38 7.95
C GLU A 394 29.94 -11.66 6.88
N ASP A 395 28.89 -10.90 7.22
CA ASP A 395 28.08 -10.16 6.22
C ASP A 395 28.00 -8.64 6.44
N ASP A 396 29.00 -8.07 7.11
CA ASP A 396 29.03 -6.65 7.49
C ASP A 396 28.91 -5.71 6.27
N LEU A 397 29.61 -6.01 5.16
CA LEU A 397 29.60 -5.12 4.00
C LEU A 397 28.27 -5.12 3.24
N SER A 398 27.70 -6.29 2.96
CA SER A 398 26.44 -6.41 2.21
C SER A 398 25.30 -5.75 2.98
N GLN A 399 25.23 -6.01 4.29
CA GLN A 399 24.23 -5.39 5.17
C GLN A 399 24.42 -3.87 5.25
N GLN A 400 25.65 -3.37 5.37
CA GLN A 400 25.91 -1.92 5.38
C GLN A 400 25.48 -1.24 4.08
N ILE A 401 25.78 -1.85 2.92
CA ILE A 401 25.39 -1.34 1.61
C ILE A 401 23.86 -1.36 1.47
N PHE A 402 23.21 -2.46 1.83
CA PHE A 402 21.76 -2.57 1.79
C PHE A 402 21.08 -1.54 2.70
N LYS A 403 21.48 -1.45 3.97
CA LYS A 403 20.93 -0.46 4.92
C LYS A 403 21.11 0.96 4.40
N THR A 404 22.29 1.29 3.89
CA THR A 404 22.56 2.61 3.31
C THR A 404 21.66 2.87 2.12
N LEU A 405 21.59 1.95 1.16
CA LEU A 405 20.75 2.11 -0.04
C LEU A 405 19.27 2.25 0.33
N ASN A 406 18.77 1.46 1.28
CA ASN A 406 17.36 1.54 1.69
C ASN A 406 17.04 2.90 2.31
N VAL A 407 17.83 3.36 3.29
CA VAL A 407 17.67 4.70 3.90
C VAL A 407 17.65 5.78 2.82
N CYS A 408 18.53 5.64 1.85
CA CYS A 408 18.66 6.61 0.78
C CYS A 408 17.47 6.61 -0.20
N LEU A 409 16.91 5.44 -0.52
CA LEU A 409 15.67 5.34 -1.30
C LEU A 409 14.48 5.94 -0.54
N ARG A 410 14.40 5.70 0.77
CA ARG A 410 13.36 6.25 1.65
C ARG A 410 13.44 7.78 1.74
N ASP A 411 14.64 8.33 1.92
CA ASP A 411 14.90 9.77 1.86
C ASP A 411 14.45 10.39 0.54
N VAL A 412 14.71 9.72 -0.59
CA VAL A 412 14.27 10.17 -1.91
C VAL A 412 12.74 10.26 -1.99
N SER A 413 12.04 9.25 -1.46
CA SER A 413 10.57 9.28 -1.39
C SER A 413 10.07 10.45 -0.52
N VAL A 414 10.62 10.61 0.69
CA VAL A 414 10.27 11.71 1.61
C VAL A 414 10.54 13.08 1.00
N LEU A 415 11.68 13.26 0.33
CA LEU A 415 12.02 14.51 -0.37
C LEU A 415 10.95 14.87 -1.41
N ASN A 416 10.60 13.92 -2.28
CA ASN A 416 9.65 14.15 -3.37
C ASN A 416 8.22 14.32 -2.83
N TYR A 417 7.88 13.66 -1.71
CA TYR A 417 6.66 13.91 -0.96
C TYR A 417 6.57 15.37 -0.49
N ARG A 418 7.61 15.89 0.17
CA ARG A 418 7.64 17.28 0.65
C ARG A 418 7.57 18.29 -0.49
N GLU A 419 8.40 18.13 -1.52
CA GLU A 419 8.44 19.05 -2.67
C GLU A 419 7.07 19.17 -3.36
N SER A 420 6.43 18.02 -3.61
CA SER A 420 5.12 17.97 -4.24
C SER A 420 4.00 18.51 -3.35
N TYR A 421 4.04 18.20 -2.05
CA TYR A 421 3.10 18.74 -1.09
C TYR A 421 3.22 20.27 -0.98
N ASP A 422 4.44 20.82 -0.92
CA ASP A 422 4.69 22.22 -0.54
C ASP A 422 4.62 23.24 -1.70
N LYS A 423 4.47 22.88 -2.99
CA LYS A 423 4.53 23.92 -4.06
C LYS A 423 5.79 23.93 -4.92
N ILE A 424 6.80 23.18 -4.56
CA ILE A 424 8.17 23.52 -4.97
C ILE A 424 8.40 22.96 -6.38
N ASN A 425 8.29 23.83 -7.40
CA ASN A 425 8.56 23.61 -8.84
C ASN A 425 7.63 22.66 -9.61
N HIS A 426 6.49 23.14 -10.13
CA HIS A 426 5.49 22.27 -10.77
C HIS A 426 5.38 22.30 -12.30
N GLN A 427 5.86 23.31 -13.03
CA GLN A 427 5.63 23.37 -14.48
C GLN A 427 6.73 22.66 -15.29
N ASP A 428 8.00 22.95 -15.03
CA ASP A 428 9.08 22.33 -15.81
C ASP A 428 9.36 20.87 -15.41
N TRP A 429 9.08 20.48 -14.16
CA TRP A 429 9.37 19.13 -13.66
C TRP A 429 8.41 18.05 -14.21
N ILE A 430 7.20 18.49 -14.63
CA ILE A 430 6.19 17.65 -15.28
C ILE A 430 6.40 17.60 -16.81
N GLU A 431 7.15 18.53 -17.41
CA GLU A 431 7.46 18.53 -18.84
C GLU A 431 8.83 17.90 -19.13
N ASP A 432 9.77 17.99 -18.19
CA ASP A 432 11.05 17.26 -18.11
C ASP A 432 10.86 15.84 -17.48
N LYS A 433 9.62 15.32 -17.58
CA LYS A 433 8.91 14.27 -16.83
C LYS A 433 9.58 12.90 -16.76
N TYR A 434 10.80 12.88 -16.23
CA TYR A 434 11.66 11.74 -16.03
C TYR A 434 11.96 10.98 -17.33
N SER A 435 13.16 10.41 -17.42
CA SER A 435 13.34 9.18 -18.19
C SER A 435 12.34 8.05 -17.82
N TYR A 436 11.40 8.26 -16.88
CA TYR A 436 10.31 7.37 -16.53
C TYR A 436 9.53 6.87 -17.74
N GLN A 437 9.11 7.72 -18.69
CA GLN A 437 8.42 7.19 -19.89
C GLN A 437 9.33 6.29 -20.71
N THR A 438 10.62 6.65 -20.83
CA THR A 438 11.62 5.82 -21.52
C THR A 438 11.96 4.53 -20.76
N ARG A 439 11.61 4.46 -19.47
CA ARG A 439 11.91 3.34 -18.56
C ARG A 439 10.65 2.74 -17.92
N ILE A 440 9.47 3.04 -18.47
CA ILE A 440 8.20 2.63 -17.86
C ILE A 440 8.05 1.12 -17.90
N GLN A 441 8.60 0.50 -18.95
CA GLN A 441 8.65 -0.95 -19.10
C GLN A 441 9.54 -1.57 -18.00
N ASP A 442 10.76 -1.06 -17.82
CA ASP A 442 11.67 -1.49 -16.76
C ASP A 442 11.00 -1.37 -15.40
N ILE A 443 10.42 -0.19 -15.11
CA ILE A 443 9.75 0.09 -13.85
C ILE A 443 8.57 -0.86 -13.63
N ASN A 444 7.72 -1.08 -14.64
CA ASN A 444 6.61 -2.00 -14.52
C ASN A 444 7.08 -3.44 -14.27
N GLN A 445 8.17 -3.87 -14.90
CA GLN A 445 8.77 -5.17 -14.64
C GLN A 445 9.27 -5.29 -13.19
N ILE A 446 9.93 -4.26 -12.65
CA ILE A 446 10.35 -4.24 -11.23
C ILE A 446 9.13 -4.29 -10.31
N ILE A 447 8.08 -3.51 -10.59
CA ILE A 447 6.82 -3.54 -9.82
C ILE A 447 6.27 -4.96 -9.81
N GLN A 448 6.03 -5.53 -10.99
CA GLN A 448 5.44 -6.86 -11.07
C GLN A 448 6.34 -7.93 -10.41
N LEU A 449 7.66 -7.74 -10.38
CA LEU A 449 8.60 -8.63 -9.69
C LEU A 449 8.49 -8.49 -8.16
N ALA A 450 8.53 -7.26 -7.65
CA ALA A 450 8.41 -6.96 -6.23
C ALA A 450 7.07 -7.44 -5.67
N LEU A 451 5.99 -7.24 -6.43
CA LEU A 451 4.65 -7.70 -6.05
C LEU A 451 4.55 -9.23 -6.02
N LEU A 452 5.25 -9.93 -6.92
CA LEU A 452 5.28 -11.39 -6.96
C LEU A 452 6.05 -11.99 -5.78
N LEU A 453 7.14 -11.33 -5.35
CA LEU A 453 7.96 -11.74 -4.21
C LEU A 453 7.30 -11.53 -2.85
N THR A 454 6.31 -10.64 -2.79
CA THR A 454 5.55 -10.32 -1.57
C THR A 454 4.14 -10.90 -1.59
N ASP A 455 3.81 -11.67 -2.63
CA ASP A 455 2.57 -12.43 -2.73
C ASP A 455 2.72 -13.71 -1.93
N ASN A 456 2.65 -13.65 -0.59
CA ASN A 456 2.65 -14.85 0.23
C ASN A 456 1.49 -15.77 -0.18
N LYS A 457 1.68 -17.09 -0.15
CA LYS A 457 0.64 -18.11 -0.42
C LYS A 457 -0.62 -17.99 0.48
N ASP A 458 -0.55 -17.18 1.54
CA ASP A 458 -1.61 -16.96 2.54
C ASP A 458 -2.36 -15.61 2.37
N THR A 459 -2.17 -14.96 1.23
CA THR A 459 -2.99 -13.84 0.76
C THR A 459 -3.25 -14.04 -0.70
#